data_AF-A0A956ATY5-F1
#
_entry.id   AF-A0A956ATY5-F1
#
_cell.length_a   1.000
_cell.length_b   1.000
_cell.length_c   1.000
_cell.angle_alpha   90.00
_cell.angle_beta   90.00
_cell.angle_gamma   90.00
#
_symmetry.space_group_name_H-M   'P 1'
#
loop_
_entity.id
_entity.type
_entity.pdbx_description
1 polymer ?
#
loop_
_entity_poly.entity_id
_entity_poly.type
_entity_poly.pdbx_seq_one_letter_code
_entity_poly.pdbx_strand_id
1 'polypeptide(L)'
;MRAGRGLRAHEPDFFAAHRARQDRLRRLHLLYRRRLAHLMASARDMLRVADEPDLIEPERASALALVQALDAHHLARIEAENAAFDAEAEQTAGRAVAAHRAQVAAIVNECEGVLIAGGHVAVLSNRLRLFEVAPLLAQKPVLAWSAGAMALTERVLLFHDSPPQGAGDAELLERGLGLVPGVIVLPHAKKRLHLDDPRRVALMARRFAPDACYPMDLRTWLRFSEGLLEPMPGLQPLSPELPEGAEALA
;
A
#
# COMPACT_ATOMS: atom_id res chain seq x y z
N MET A 1 -16.88 19.68 9.52
CA MET A 1 -16.53 19.77 8.08
C MET A 1 -16.56 21.20 7.50
N ARG A 2 -16.31 22.27 8.29
CA ARG A 2 -16.31 23.67 7.81
C ARG A 2 -14.92 24.23 7.48
N ALA A 3 -13.83 23.68 8.02
CA ALA A 3 -12.46 24.17 7.84
C ALA A 3 -11.90 23.98 6.40
N GLY A 4 -12.29 22.92 5.70
CA GLY A 4 -11.73 22.60 4.37
C GLY A 4 -12.17 23.52 3.22
N ARG A 5 -13.20 24.34 3.41
CA ARG A 5 -13.65 25.34 2.41
C ARG A 5 -12.89 26.66 2.54
N GLY A 6 -12.48 27.05 3.74
CA GLY A 6 -11.71 28.26 3.99
C GLY A 6 -10.33 28.21 3.33
N LEU A 7 -9.60 27.10 3.51
CA LEU A 7 -8.25 26.94 2.98
C LEU A 7 -8.18 27.09 1.46
N ARG A 8 -9.17 26.55 0.73
CA ARG A 8 -9.21 26.59 -0.75
C ARG A 8 -9.33 28.00 -1.32
N ALA A 9 -10.04 28.88 -0.61
CA ALA A 9 -10.22 30.25 -1.05
C ALA A 9 -8.97 31.12 -0.83
N HIS A 10 -8.09 30.72 0.10
CA HIS A 10 -6.91 31.50 0.49
C HIS A 10 -5.64 31.06 -0.25
N GLU A 11 -5.60 29.82 -0.77
CA GLU A 11 -4.40 29.22 -1.38
C GLU A 11 -4.74 28.55 -2.74
N PRO A 12 -5.29 29.29 -3.73
CA PRO A 12 -5.83 28.69 -4.95
C PRO A 12 -4.78 27.92 -5.77
N ASP A 13 -3.55 28.43 -5.85
CA ASP A 13 -2.46 27.82 -6.63
C ASP A 13 -2.02 26.49 -6.02
N PHE A 14 -1.88 26.43 -4.69
CA PHE A 14 -1.61 25.19 -3.97
C PHE A 14 -2.66 24.10 -4.25
N PHE A 15 -3.95 24.48 -4.23
CA PHE A 15 -5.03 23.52 -4.51
C PHE A 15 -5.15 23.15 -5.98
N ALA A 16 -4.76 24.05 -6.90
CA ALA A 16 -4.65 23.76 -8.32
C ALA A 16 -3.53 22.74 -8.58
N ALA A 17 -2.33 22.98 -8.03
CA ALA A 17 -1.20 22.04 -8.09
C ALA A 17 -1.56 20.68 -7.46
N HIS A 18 -2.22 20.69 -6.29
CA HIS A 18 -2.67 19.46 -5.63
C HIS A 18 -3.64 18.66 -6.52
N ARG A 19 -4.61 19.34 -7.14
CA ARG A 19 -5.55 18.70 -8.07
C ARG A 19 -4.84 18.16 -9.31
N ALA A 20 -3.94 18.94 -9.90
CA ALA A 20 -3.16 18.52 -11.06
C ALA A 20 -2.36 17.25 -10.76
N ARG A 21 -1.70 17.17 -9.60
CA ARG A 21 -1.05 15.94 -9.11
C ARG A 21 -2.03 14.77 -9.02
N GLN A 22 -3.18 14.96 -8.36
CA GLN A 22 -4.18 13.89 -8.20
C GLN A 22 -4.67 13.34 -9.55
N ASP A 23 -4.84 14.20 -10.55
CA ASP A 23 -5.22 13.79 -11.89
C ASP A 23 -4.10 13.02 -12.61
N ARG A 24 -2.83 13.41 -12.43
CA ARG A 24 -1.66 12.68 -12.96
C ARG A 24 -1.52 11.32 -12.32
N LEU A 25 -1.58 11.22 -10.99
CA LEU A 25 -1.52 9.96 -10.25
C LEU A 25 -2.64 9.01 -10.69
N ARG A 26 -3.87 9.51 -10.87
CA ARG A 26 -4.98 8.71 -11.39
C ARG A 26 -4.70 8.15 -12.78
N ARG A 27 -4.13 8.96 -13.69
CA ARG A 27 -3.77 8.51 -15.04
C ARG A 27 -2.63 7.48 -15.01
N LEU A 28 -1.62 7.69 -14.17
CA LEU A 28 -0.54 6.71 -13.98
C LEU A 28 -1.09 5.38 -13.46
N HIS A 29 -2.00 5.42 -12.49
CA HIS A 29 -2.67 4.22 -11.97
C HIS A 29 -3.43 3.47 -13.05
N LEU A 30 -4.17 4.17 -13.92
CA LEU A 30 -4.89 3.55 -15.04
C LEU A 30 -3.94 2.83 -16.02
N LEU A 31 -2.80 3.45 -16.34
CA LEU A 31 -1.78 2.84 -17.22
C LEU A 31 -1.12 1.62 -16.56
N TYR A 32 -0.83 1.73 -15.26
CA TYR A 32 -0.29 0.63 -14.46
C TYR A 32 -1.25 -0.56 -14.45
N ARG A 33 -2.53 -0.35 -14.08
CA ARG A 33 -3.55 -1.41 -14.04
C ARG A 33 -3.69 -2.14 -15.36
N ARG A 34 -3.66 -1.41 -16.49
CA ARG A 34 -3.75 -2.01 -17.82
C ARG A 34 -2.58 -2.96 -18.10
N ARG A 35 -1.35 -2.58 -17.75
CA ARG A 35 -0.17 -3.44 -17.92
C ARG A 35 -0.18 -4.59 -16.92
N LEU A 36 -0.57 -4.30 -15.68
CA LEU A 36 -0.63 -5.27 -14.59
C LEU A 36 -1.55 -6.44 -14.94
N ALA A 37 -2.74 -6.18 -15.49
CA ALA A 37 -3.70 -7.22 -15.84
C ALA A 37 -3.09 -8.29 -16.77
N HIS A 38 -2.34 -7.87 -17.78
CA HIS A 38 -1.70 -8.81 -18.72
C HIS A 38 -0.56 -9.60 -18.08
N LEU A 39 0.29 -8.94 -17.29
CA LEU A 39 1.41 -9.61 -16.62
C LEU A 39 0.92 -10.57 -15.53
N MET A 40 -0.12 -10.19 -14.79
CA MET A 40 -0.75 -11.04 -13.79
C MET A 40 -1.45 -12.25 -14.41
N ALA A 41 -2.10 -12.09 -15.56
CA ALA A 41 -2.65 -13.22 -16.31
C ALA A 41 -1.53 -14.20 -16.70
N SER A 42 -0.44 -13.70 -17.31
CA SER A 42 0.71 -14.52 -17.68
C SER A 42 1.35 -15.24 -16.49
N ALA A 43 1.57 -14.53 -15.37
CA ALA A 43 2.14 -15.14 -14.16
C ALA A 43 1.24 -16.23 -13.56
N ARG A 44 -0.09 -16.02 -13.56
CA ARG A 44 -1.04 -17.05 -13.12
C ARG A 44 -1.05 -18.26 -14.04
N ASP A 45 -0.96 -18.04 -15.35
CA ASP A 45 -0.94 -19.13 -16.32
C ASP A 45 0.33 -19.98 -16.16
N MET A 46 1.50 -19.36 -15.94
CA MET A 46 2.75 -20.09 -15.64
C MET A 46 2.68 -20.91 -14.35
N LEU A 47 1.94 -20.45 -13.34
CA LEU A 47 1.71 -21.22 -12.12
C LEU A 47 0.76 -22.41 -12.30
N ARG A 48 -0.01 -22.47 -13.40
CA ARG A 48 -0.89 -23.61 -13.73
C ARG A 48 -0.23 -24.67 -14.60
N VAL A 49 0.82 -24.30 -15.34
CA VAL A 49 1.57 -25.25 -16.17
C VAL A 49 2.25 -26.27 -15.27
N ALA A 50 1.94 -27.55 -15.45
CA ALA A 50 2.62 -28.67 -14.81
C ALA A 50 3.64 -29.24 -15.79
N ASP A 51 4.93 -29.17 -15.43
CA ASP A 51 6.05 -29.64 -16.22
C ASP A 51 7.24 -29.97 -15.28
N GLU A 52 8.36 -30.43 -15.83
CA GLU A 52 9.58 -30.71 -15.06
C GLU A 52 10.02 -29.48 -14.23
N PRO A 53 10.21 -29.60 -12.90
CA PRO A 53 10.51 -28.47 -12.02
C PRO A 53 11.68 -27.60 -12.49
N ASP A 54 12.75 -28.23 -12.98
CA ASP A 54 13.97 -27.56 -13.46
C ASP A 54 13.71 -26.72 -14.72
N LEU A 55 12.68 -27.04 -15.51
CA LEU A 55 12.27 -26.27 -16.67
C LEU A 55 11.26 -25.17 -16.32
N ILE A 56 10.29 -25.48 -15.46
CA ILE A 56 9.16 -24.56 -15.22
C ILE A 56 9.43 -23.49 -14.15
N GLU A 57 10.23 -23.78 -13.11
CA GLU A 57 10.50 -22.79 -12.06
C GLU A 57 11.24 -21.54 -12.56
N PRO A 58 12.25 -21.63 -13.45
CA PRO A 58 12.87 -20.46 -14.05
C PRO A 58 11.86 -19.58 -14.81
N GLU A 59 10.93 -20.19 -15.54
CA GLU A 59 9.91 -19.47 -16.32
C GLU A 59 8.85 -18.82 -15.42
N ARG A 60 8.43 -19.51 -14.35
CA ARG A 60 7.57 -18.94 -13.29
C ARG A 60 8.24 -17.74 -12.62
N ALA A 61 9.53 -17.87 -12.28
CA ALA A 61 10.31 -16.78 -11.69
C ALA A 61 10.46 -15.59 -12.65
N SER A 62 10.72 -15.85 -13.93
CA SER A 62 10.81 -14.84 -14.98
C SER A 62 9.49 -14.06 -15.15
N ALA A 63 8.36 -14.76 -15.23
CA ALA A 63 7.04 -14.13 -15.33
C ALA A 63 6.72 -13.27 -14.11
N LEU A 64 7.09 -13.72 -12.90
CA LEU A 64 6.93 -12.94 -11.67
C LEU A 64 7.84 -11.71 -11.64
N ALA A 65 9.08 -11.83 -12.08
CA ALA A 65 10.04 -10.73 -12.12
C ALA A 65 9.54 -9.57 -13.00
N LEU A 66 8.82 -9.87 -14.09
CA LEU A 66 8.18 -8.85 -14.93
C LEU A 66 7.09 -8.08 -14.17
N VAL A 67 6.29 -8.75 -13.34
CA VAL A 67 5.29 -8.10 -12.47
C VAL A 67 5.99 -7.20 -11.45
N GLN A 68 7.03 -7.70 -10.78
CA GLN A 68 7.82 -6.94 -9.80
C GLN A 68 8.49 -5.72 -10.42
N ALA A 69 9.03 -5.85 -11.63
CA ALA A 69 9.63 -4.73 -12.36
C ALA A 69 8.59 -3.66 -12.73
N LEU A 70 7.37 -4.06 -13.11
CA LEU A 70 6.27 -3.13 -13.33
C LEU A 70 5.89 -2.39 -12.05
N ASP A 71 5.78 -3.11 -10.93
CA ASP A 71 5.47 -2.56 -9.61
C ASP A 71 6.51 -1.53 -9.15
N ALA A 72 7.79 -1.88 -9.25
CA ALA A 72 8.90 -0.98 -8.92
C ALA A 72 8.90 0.27 -9.81
N HIS A 73 8.69 0.10 -11.12
CA HIS A 73 8.55 1.22 -12.04
C HIS A 73 7.37 2.12 -11.67
N HIS A 74 6.22 1.54 -11.34
CA HIS A 74 5.04 2.30 -10.97
C HIS A 74 5.26 3.13 -9.70
N LEU A 75 5.84 2.54 -8.66
CA LEU A 75 6.16 3.25 -7.42
C LEU A 75 7.16 4.39 -7.67
N ALA A 76 8.23 4.15 -8.43
CA ALA A 76 9.20 5.20 -8.77
C ALA A 76 8.55 6.38 -9.52
N ARG A 77 7.58 6.10 -10.41
CA ARG A 77 6.81 7.14 -11.09
C ARG A 77 5.93 7.94 -10.15
N ILE A 78 5.28 7.29 -9.18
CA ILE A 78 4.47 7.99 -8.17
C ILE A 78 5.37 8.85 -7.28
N GLU A 79 6.51 8.34 -6.86
CA GLU A 79 7.48 9.09 -6.04
C GLU A 79 7.99 10.33 -6.75
N ALA A 80 8.31 10.23 -8.04
CA ALA A 80 8.73 11.38 -8.83
C ALA A 80 7.64 12.48 -8.91
N GLU A 81 6.37 12.09 -9.10
CA GLU A 81 5.25 13.05 -9.12
C GLU A 81 4.97 13.64 -7.73
N ASN A 82 5.15 12.85 -6.66
CA ASN A 82 5.04 13.33 -5.29
C ASN A 82 6.16 14.32 -4.94
N ALA A 83 7.42 13.98 -5.24
CA ALA A 83 8.56 14.86 -4.99
C ALA A 83 8.47 16.17 -5.80
N ALA A 84 8.01 16.11 -7.06
CA ALA A 84 7.77 17.30 -7.86
C ALA A 84 6.71 18.21 -7.24
N PHE A 85 5.60 17.61 -6.77
CA PHE A 85 4.58 18.36 -6.05
C PHE A 85 5.09 18.90 -4.72
N ASP A 86 5.85 18.16 -3.94
CA ASP A 86 6.35 18.63 -2.65
C ASP A 86 7.29 19.83 -2.84
N ALA A 87 8.12 19.83 -3.89
CA ALA A 87 8.97 20.96 -4.25
C ALA A 87 8.19 22.21 -4.70
N GLU A 88 7.10 22.03 -5.46
CA GLU A 88 6.19 23.11 -5.87
C GLU A 88 5.33 23.59 -4.68
N ALA A 89 4.88 22.66 -3.84
CA ALA A 89 4.09 22.90 -2.65
C ALA A 89 4.89 23.72 -1.65
N GLU A 90 6.18 23.49 -1.45
CA GLU A 90 6.99 24.31 -0.54
C GLU A 90 7.06 25.77 -0.99
N GLN A 91 7.04 26.02 -2.31
CA GLN A 91 7.06 27.38 -2.87
C GLN A 91 5.69 28.05 -2.86
N THR A 92 4.62 27.27 -2.99
CA THR A 92 3.24 27.75 -3.14
C THR A 92 2.39 27.59 -1.87
N ALA A 93 2.87 26.86 -0.87
CA ALA A 93 2.21 26.72 0.42
C ALA A 93 2.30 28.05 1.16
N GLY A 94 1.23 28.83 1.10
CA GLY A 94 1.14 30.03 1.88
C GLY A 94 0.93 29.75 3.37
N ARG A 95 0.76 30.84 4.11
CA ARG A 95 0.67 30.85 5.58
C ARG A 95 -0.43 29.95 6.12
N ALA A 96 -1.51 29.72 5.34
CA ALA A 96 -2.62 28.92 5.82
C ALA A 96 -2.25 27.43 5.95
N VAL A 97 -1.54 26.86 4.98
CA VAL A 97 -1.09 25.45 5.05
C VAL A 97 -0.08 25.27 6.17
N ALA A 98 0.91 26.17 6.26
CA ALA A 98 1.91 26.17 7.32
C ALA A 98 1.28 26.28 8.73
N ALA A 99 0.29 27.16 8.90
CA ALA A 99 -0.43 27.30 10.16
C ALA A 99 -1.18 26.02 10.56
N HIS A 100 -1.80 25.32 9.60
CA HIS A 100 -2.48 24.06 9.90
C HIS A 100 -1.48 22.93 10.19
N ARG A 101 -0.33 22.86 9.50
CA ARG A 101 0.75 21.92 9.84
C ARG A 101 1.23 22.15 11.27
N ALA A 102 1.51 23.41 11.65
CA ALA A 102 1.91 23.76 13.00
C ALA A 102 0.83 23.41 14.05
N GLN A 103 -0.45 23.64 13.74
CA GLN A 103 -1.55 23.27 14.62
C GLN A 103 -1.64 21.75 14.83
N VAL A 104 -1.52 20.97 13.75
CA VAL A 104 -1.50 19.50 13.84
C VAL A 104 -0.31 19.04 14.67
N ALA A 105 0.87 19.60 14.44
CA ALA A 105 2.07 19.28 15.21
C ALA A 105 1.90 19.58 16.70
N ALA A 106 1.34 20.74 17.07
CA ALA A 106 1.07 21.08 18.46
C ALA A 106 0.14 20.07 19.14
N ILE A 107 -0.99 19.74 18.50
CA ILE A 107 -1.96 18.76 19.03
C ILE A 107 -1.32 17.39 19.21
N VAL A 108 -0.59 16.91 18.19
CA VAL A 108 0.05 15.58 18.26
C VAL A 108 1.13 15.56 19.34
N ASN A 109 1.92 16.63 19.48
CA ASN A 109 2.99 16.70 20.48
C ASN A 109 2.47 16.62 21.92
N GLU A 110 1.30 17.19 22.20
CA GLU A 110 0.63 17.10 23.50
C GLU A 110 0.05 15.71 23.81
N CYS A 111 -0.10 14.85 22.81
CA CYS A 111 -0.65 13.50 22.99
C CYS A 111 0.41 12.48 23.42
N GLU A 112 0.06 11.56 24.32
CA GLU A 112 0.92 10.44 24.73
C GLU A 112 0.99 9.32 23.67
N GLY A 113 0.03 9.27 22.76
CA GLY A 113 -0.02 8.30 21.66
C GLY A 113 -1.05 8.71 20.60
N VAL A 114 -0.98 8.09 19.42
CA VAL A 114 -1.85 8.42 18.28
C VAL A 114 -2.62 7.20 17.80
N LEU A 115 -3.94 7.38 17.63
CA LEU A 115 -4.82 6.35 17.07
C LEU A 115 -5.17 6.72 15.62
N ILE A 116 -4.84 5.84 14.68
CA ILE A 116 -5.14 6.05 13.25
C ILE A 116 -6.20 5.06 12.79
N ALA A 117 -7.40 5.58 12.62
CA ALA A 117 -8.54 4.79 12.20
C ALA A 117 -8.48 4.36 10.73
N GLY A 118 -9.27 3.33 10.42
CA GLY A 118 -9.56 2.91 9.06
C GLY A 118 -10.38 3.93 8.26
N GLY A 119 -10.67 3.60 7.00
CA GLY A 119 -11.41 4.46 6.07
C GLY A 119 -10.91 4.28 4.64
N HIS A 120 -10.97 5.34 3.84
CA HIS A 120 -10.41 5.31 2.49
C HIS A 120 -8.91 5.63 2.52
N VAL A 121 -8.08 4.61 2.28
CA VAL A 121 -6.62 4.72 2.42
C VAL A 121 -6.00 5.81 1.54
N ALA A 122 -6.47 6.00 0.30
CA ALA A 122 -5.98 7.07 -0.57
C ALA A 122 -6.17 8.47 0.04
N VAL A 123 -7.34 8.72 0.63
CA VAL A 123 -7.63 10.00 1.30
C VAL A 123 -6.79 10.14 2.56
N LEU A 124 -6.69 9.07 3.36
CA LEU A 124 -5.91 9.06 4.59
C LEU A 124 -4.43 9.36 4.32
N SER A 125 -3.78 8.59 3.43
CA SER A 125 -2.36 8.76 3.11
C SER A 125 -2.06 10.14 2.55
N ASN A 126 -2.93 10.67 1.67
CA ASN A 126 -2.79 12.04 1.18
C ASN A 126 -2.89 13.09 2.30
N ARG A 127 -3.72 12.87 3.34
CA ARG A 127 -3.83 13.81 4.47
C ARG A 127 -2.64 13.70 5.42
N LEU A 128 -2.18 12.49 5.71
CA LEU A 128 -1.00 12.25 6.55
C LEU A 128 0.26 12.88 5.94
N ARG A 129 0.42 12.80 4.60
CA ARG A 129 1.50 13.50 3.88
C ARG A 129 1.33 15.01 3.87
N LEU A 130 0.15 15.51 3.52
CA LEU A 130 -0.12 16.95 3.45
C LEU A 130 0.22 17.69 4.75
N PHE A 131 -0.11 17.08 5.89
CA PHE A 131 0.13 17.63 7.22
C PHE A 131 1.43 17.13 7.86
N GLU A 132 2.31 16.47 7.11
CA GLU A 132 3.63 16.03 7.56
C GLU A 132 3.58 15.26 8.89
N VAL A 133 2.65 14.32 8.98
CA VAL A 133 2.35 13.63 10.24
C VAL A 133 3.40 12.54 10.54
N ALA A 134 4.07 11.99 9.53
CA ALA A 134 5.00 10.86 9.69
C ALA A 134 6.12 11.12 10.73
N PRO A 135 6.85 12.25 10.69
CA PRO A 135 7.89 12.56 11.68
C PRO A 135 7.35 12.71 13.11
N LEU A 136 6.08 13.11 13.27
CA LEU A 136 5.42 13.25 14.56
C LEU A 136 5.06 11.89 15.17
N LEU A 137 4.69 10.92 14.31
CA LEU A 137 4.33 9.56 14.71
C LEU A 137 5.54 8.73 15.14
N ALA A 138 6.70 8.94 14.51
CA ALA A 138 7.92 8.18 14.79
C ALA A 138 8.40 8.27 16.26
N GLN A 139 7.92 9.28 17.00
CA GLN A 139 8.30 9.56 18.38
C GLN A 139 7.24 9.11 19.41
N LYS A 140 6.17 8.45 18.97
CA LYS A 140 5.01 8.16 19.81
C LYS A 140 4.51 6.73 19.61
N PRO A 141 3.91 6.10 20.64
CA PRO A 141 3.09 4.92 20.46
C PRO A 141 1.96 5.20 19.46
N VAL A 142 1.84 4.34 18.44
CA VAL A 142 0.79 4.43 17.42
C VAL A 142 -0.04 3.15 17.41
N LEU A 143 -1.35 3.29 17.52
CA LEU A 143 -2.29 2.20 17.27
C LEU A 143 -3.04 2.50 15.98
N ALA A 144 -2.96 1.61 15.00
CA ALA A 144 -3.62 1.79 13.72
C ALA A 144 -4.37 0.53 13.30
N TRP A 145 -5.50 0.72 12.60
CA TRP A 145 -6.29 -0.40 12.10
C TRP A 145 -6.78 -0.16 10.67
N SER A 146 -7.01 -1.26 9.95
CA SER A 146 -7.49 -1.23 8.57
C SER A 146 -6.60 -0.34 7.68
N ALA A 147 -7.17 0.62 6.96
CA ALA A 147 -6.43 1.59 6.15
C ALA A 147 -5.35 2.37 6.93
N GLY A 148 -5.53 2.60 8.23
CA GLY A 148 -4.52 3.23 9.08
C GLY A 148 -3.25 2.38 9.17
N ALA A 149 -3.41 1.08 9.42
CA ALA A 149 -2.28 0.14 9.48
C ALA A 149 -1.56 0.03 8.13
N MET A 150 -2.32 -0.02 7.03
CA MET A 150 -1.76 0.00 5.67
C MET A 150 -0.98 1.28 5.38
N ALA A 151 -1.41 2.44 5.91
CA ALA A 151 -0.71 3.69 5.69
C ALA A 151 0.64 3.75 6.44
N LEU A 152 0.84 2.97 7.50
CA LEU A 152 2.09 2.94 8.27
C LEU A 152 3.21 2.13 7.59
N THR A 153 2.87 1.19 6.71
CA THR A 153 3.84 0.36 6.00
C THR A 153 4.51 1.12 4.84
N GLU A 154 5.46 0.49 4.15
CA GLU A 154 6.12 1.11 2.99
C GLU A 154 5.24 1.11 1.73
N ARG A 155 4.38 0.09 1.58
CA ARG A 155 3.56 -0.13 0.39
C ARG A 155 2.09 -0.22 0.75
N VAL A 156 1.26 0.57 0.06
CA VAL A 156 -0.20 0.55 0.22
C VAL A 156 -0.83 -0.21 -0.93
N LEU A 157 -1.46 -1.35 -0.63
CA LEU A 157 -2.15 -2.18 -1.62
C LEU A 157 -3.66 -1.93 -1.65
N LEU A 158 -4.23 -1.84 -2.84
CA LEU A 158 -5.65 -2.12 -3.05
C LEU A 158 -5.79 -3.57 -3.46
N PHE A 159 -6.56 -4.35 -2.71
CA PHE A 159 -6.68 -5.78 -2.96
C PHE A 159 -8.12 -6.23 -2.74
N HIS A 160 -8.59 -7.01 -3.68
CA HIS A 160 -9.82 -7.79 -3.60
C HIS A 160 -9.79 -8.77 -4.76
N ASP A 161 -9.95 -10.07 -4.53
CA ASP A 161 -9.87 -11.06 -5.59
C ASP A 161 -11.13 -11.14 -6.47
N SER A 162 -12.28 -10.84 -5.87
CA SER A 162 -13.60 -10.82 -6.51
C SER A 162 -14.28 -9.46 -6.33
N PRO A 163 -13.71 -8.37 -6.86
CA PRO A 163 -14.37 -7.08 -6.82
C PRO A 163 -15.65 -7.12 -7.69
N PRO A 164 -16.63 -6.22 -7.47
CA PRO A 164 -17.87 -6.20 -8.24
C PRO A 164 -17.69 -6.01 -9.76
N GLN A 165 -16.50 -5.59 -10.22
CA GLN A 165 -16.17 -5.43 -11.64
C GLN A 165 -14.84 -6.14 -11.98
N GLY A 166 -14.92 -7.34 -12.56
CA GLY A 166 -13.79 -8.08 -13.14
C GLY A 166 -12.95 -8.90 -12.15
N ALA A 167 -11.90 -9.56 -12.66
CA ALA A 167 -10.90 -10.22 -11.82
C ALA A 167 -10.05 -9.15 -11.12
N GLY A 168 -9.96 -9.21 -9.80
CA GLY A 168 -9.19 -8.23 -9.05
C GLY A 168 -7.75 -8.69 -8.84
N ASP A 169 -6.83 -7.92 -9.43
CA ASP A 169 -5.41 -7.97 -9.10
C ASP A 169 -5.16 -7.08 -7.90
N ALA A 170 -4.23 -7.46 -7.01
CA ALA A 170 -3.73 -6.50 -6.02
C ALA A 170 -2.95 -5.40 -6.74
N GLU A 171 -3.28 -4.16 -6.46
CA GLU A 171 -2.73 -2.97 -7.09
C GLU A 171 -1.92 -2.19 -6.07
N LEU A 172 -0.68 -1.81 -6.42
CA LEU A 172 0.05 -0.81 -5.64
C LEU A 172 -0.59 0.56 -5.86
N LEU A 173 -1.12 1.16 -4.79
CA LEU A 173 -1.72 2.47 -4.84
C LEU A 173 -0.67 3.57 -4.74
N GLU A 174 0.19 3.47 -3.73
CA GLU A 174 1.19 4.48 -3.38
C GLU A 174 2.17 3.90 -2.36
N ARG A 175 3.25 4.64 -2.07
CA ARG A 175 4.03 4.40 -0.86
C ARG A 175 3.26 4.83 0.39
N GLY A 176 3.38 4.06 1.48
CA GLY A 176 2.87 4.47 2.78
C GLY A 176 3.83 5.44 3.47
N LEU A 177 3.78 5.49 4.80
CA LEU A 177 4.67 6.32 5.61
C LEU A 177 6.01 5.66 5.92
N GLY A 178 6.13 4.34 5.72
CA GLY A 178 7.39 3.61 5.94
C GLY A 178 7.83 3.52 7.41
N LEU A 179 6.89 3.66 8.35
CA LEU A 179 7.18 3.53 9.80
C LEU A 179 7.29 2.07 10.24
N VAL A 180 6.73 1.14 9.45
CA VAL A 180 6.84 -0.30 9.65
C VAL A 180 7.37 -0.94 8.35
N PRO A 181 8.70 -1.04 8.18
CA PRO A 181 9.32 -1.55 6.96
C PRO A 181 9.19 -3.07 6.82
N GLY A 182 9.29 -3.58 5.60
CA GLY A 182 9.28 -5.03 5.32
C GLY A 182 7.95 -5.73 5.58
N VAL A 183 6.86 -4.98 5.76
CA VAL A 183 5.53 -5.49 6.08
C VAL A 183 4.50 -4.96 5.10
N ILE A 184 3.62 -5.84 4.64
CA ILE A 184 2.38 -5.45 3.95
C ILE A 184 1.20 -5.94 4.77
N VAL A 185 0.40 -4.99 5.26
CA VAL A 185 -0.81 -5.29 6.02
C VAL A 185 -1.99 -5.49 5.07
N LEU A 186 -2.71 -6.60 5.23
CA LEU A 186 -3.89 -6.96 4.44
C LEU A 186 -5.14 -7.07 5.33
N PRO A 187 -5.82 -5.94 5.66
CA PRO A 187 -6.99 -5.96 6.53
C PRO A 187 -8.20 -6.66 5.93
N HIS A 188 -8.96 -7.35 6.78
CA HIS A 188 -10.15 -8.13 6.41
C HIS A 188 -9.86 -9.15 5.31
N ALA A 189 -8.70 -9.80 5.38
CA ALA A 189 -8.19 -10.70 4.35
C ALA A 189 -9.19 -11.79 3.96
N LYS A 190 -9.84 -12.47 4.93
CA LYS A 190 -10.82 -13.53 4.65
C LYS A 190 -12.01 -13.09 3.80
N LYS A 191 -12.34 -11.80 3.78
CA LYS A 191 -13.45 -11.25 2.99
C LYS A 191 -13.02 -10.78 1.61
N ARG A 192 -11.72 -10.58 1.40
CA ARG A 192 -11.17 -9.92 0.21
C ARG A 192 -10.31 -10.84 -0.63
N LEU A 193 -9.72 -11.87 -0.03
CA LEU A 193 -8.75 -12.76 -0.65
C LEU A 193 -9.24 -14.21 -0.56
N HIS A 194 -8.98 -14.98 -1.60
CA HIS A 194 -9.14 -16.44 -1.63
C HIS A 194 -7.92 -17.08 -0.97
N LEU A 195 -7.91 -17.07 0.37
CA LEU A 195 -6.79 -17.59 1.18
C LEU A 195 -6.67 -19.12 1.15
N ASP A 196 -7.69 -19.80 0.65
CA ASP A 196 -7.78 -21.23 0.40
C ASP A 196 -7.19 -21.64 -0.97
N ASP A 197 -6.92 -20.69 -1.87
CA ASP A 197 -6.22 -20.94 -3.12
C ASP A 197 -4.69 -20.79 -2.90
N PRO A 198 -3.93 -21.89 -2.79
CA PRO A 198 -2.51 -21.84 -2.50
C PRO A 198 -1.71 -21.15 -3.61
N ARG A 199 -2.16 -21.21 -4.86
CA ARG A 199 -1.46 -20.56 -5.99
C ARG A 199 -1.60 -19.04 -5.90
N ARG A 200 -2.79 -18.55 -5.55
CA ARG A 200 -3.01 -17.12 -5.31
C ARG A 200 -2.22 -16.60 -4.12
N VAL A 201 -2.19 -17.37 -3.02
CA VAL A 201 -1.40 -17.05 -1.82
C VAL A 201 0.08 -16.98 -2.14
N ALA A 202 0.64 -18.01 -2.77
CA ALA A 202 2.04 -18.08 -3.17
C ALA A 202 2.42 -16.94 -4.13
N LEU A 203 1.58 -16.66 -5.13
CA LEU A 203 1.83 -15.56 -6.07
C LEU A 203 1.88 -14.20 -5.35
N MET A 204 0.95 -13.94 -4.42
CA MET A 204 0.94 -12.70 -3.63
C MET A 204 2.20 -12.59 -2.77
N ALA A 205 2.58 -13.65 -2.07
CA ALA A 205 3.76 -13.67 -1.20
C ALA A 205 5.05 -13.49 -2.00
N ARG A 206 5.22 -14.25 -3.09
CA ARG A 206 6.41 -14.15 -3.96
C ARG A 206 6.49 -12.78 -4.63
N ARG A 207 5.37 -12.21 -5.10
CA ARG A 207 5.34 -10.89 -5.75
C ARG A 207 5.88 -9.79 -4.86
N PHE A 208 5.49 -9.78 -3.59
CA PHE A 208 5.85 -8.69 -2.68
C PHE A 208 7.11 -8.94 -1.83
N ALA A 209 7.72 -10.12 -1.97
CA ALA A 209 9.01 -10.40 -1.36
C ALA A 209 10.04 -9.29 -1.66
N PRO A 210 10.87 -8.90 -0.68
CA PRO A 210 11.02 -9.52 0.65
C PRO A 210 9.98 -9.10 1.69
N ASP A 211 9.03 -8.21 1.37
CA ASP A 211 8.04 -7.75 2.35
C ASP A 211 7.05 -8.88 2.69
N ALA A 212 6.84 -9.09 3.98
CA ALA A 212 5.92 -10.10 4.47
C ALA A 212 4.46 -9.60 4.41
N CYS A 213 3.64 -10.30 3.62
CA CYS A 213 2.20 -10.03 3.51
C CYS A 213 1.44 -10.65 4.69
N TYR A 214 0.90 -9.84 5.60
CA TYR A 214 0.13 -10.32 6.75
C TYR A 214 -1.39 -10.22 6.52
N PRO A 215 -2.11 -11.34 6.37
CA PRO A 215 -3.57 -11.36 6.32
C PRO A 215 -4.15 -11.09 7.72
N MET A 216 -4.73 -9.90 7.92
CA MET A 216 -5.20 -9.45 9.23
C MET A 216 -6.72 -9.38 9.29
N ASP A 217 -7.35 -10.27 10.05
CA ASP A 217 -8.79 -10.21 10.34
C ASP A 217 -9.07 -9.58 11.71
N LEU A 218 -10.36 -9.53 12.10
CA LEU A 218 -10.77 -9.00 13.40
C LEU A 218 -10.00 -9.70 14.54
N ARG A 219 -9.56 -8.89 15.50
CA ARG A 219 -8.80 -9.34 16.70
C ARG A 219 -7.41 -9.90 16.40
N THR A 220 -6.85 -9.65 15.22
CA THR A 220 -5.42 -9.88 14.94
C THR A 220 -4.63 -8.59 15.12
N TRP A 221 -3.36 -8.70 15.47
CA TRP A 221 -2.47 -7.55 15.64
C TRP A 221 -1.03 -7.90 15.26
N LEU A 222 -0.28 -6.85 14.92
CA LEU A 222 1.17 -6.84 14.74
C LEU A 222 1.71 -5.76 15.67
N ARG A 223 2.79 -6.04 16.38
CA ARG A 223 3.54 -5.06 17.18
C ARG A 223 4.87 -4.81 16.50
N PHE A 224 5.19 -3.55 16.24
CA PHE A 224 6.51 -3.15 15.76
C PHE A 224 7.18 -2.27 16.81
N SER A 225 8.37 -2.66 17.26
CA SER A 225 9.11 -1.95 18.31
C SER A 225 10.60 -2.21 18.12
N GLU A 226 11.43 -1.16 18.19
CA GLU A 226 12.89 -1.27 18.10
C GLU A 226 13.40 -2.04 16.86
N GLY A 227 12.71 -1.88 15.73
CA GLY A 227 13.04 -2.58 14.48
C GLY A 227 12.56 -4.03 14.41
N LEU A 228 11.93 -4.54 15.46
CA LEU A 228 11.43 -5.91 15.54
C LEU A 228 9.92 -5.94 15.31
N LEU A 229 9.49 -6.86 14.45
CA LEU A 229 8.09 -7.16 14.22
C LEU A 229 7.69 -8.42 15.00
N GLU A 230 6.68 -8.28 15.83
CA GLU A 230 6.09 -9.37 16.60
C GLU A 230 4.62 -9.53 16.18
N PRO A 231 4.30 -10.60 15.45
CA PRO A 231 2.92 -10.94 15.17
C PRO A 231 2.24 -11.55 16.41
N MET A 232 0.93 -11.36 16.50
CA MET A 232 0.11 -12.12 17.45
C MET A 232 0.38 -13.63 17.31
N PRO A 233 0.40 -14.42 18.41
CA PRO A 233 0.54 -15.86 18.32
C PRO A 233 -0.43 -16.50 17.31
N GLY A 234 0.10 -17.27 16.37
CA GLY A 234 -0.67 -17.94 15.31
C GLY A 234 -0.94 -17.09 14.06
N LEU A 235 -0.64 -15.78 14.07
CA LEU A 235 -0.65 -14.97 12.85
C LEU A 235 0.64 -15.19 12.07
N GLN A 236 0.52 -15.74 10.87
CA GLN A 236 1.64 -15.98 9.95
C GLN A 236 1.47 -15.10 8.71
N PRO A 237 2.59 -14.65 8.09
CA PRO A 237 2.51 -14.06 6.76
C PRO A 237 2.08 -15.10 5.72
N LEU A 238 1.63 -14.64 4.56
CA LEU A 238 1.35 -15.49 3.40
C LEU A 238 2.62 -16.25 3.01
N SER A 239 2.49 -17.56 2.77
CA SER A 239 3.61 -18.40 2.36
C SER A 239 3.91 -18.23 0.86
N PRO A 240 5.19 -18.13 0.46
CA PRO A 240 5.58 -18.16 -0.95
C PRO A 240 5.59 -19.59 -1.55
N GLU A 241 5.53 -20.61 -0.70
CA GLU A 241 5.62 -22.01 -1.10
C GLU A 241 4.25 -22.57 -1.47
N LEU A 242 4.21 -23.38 -2.54
CA LEU A 242 3.04 -24.19 -2.86
C LEU A 242 3.05 -25.44 -1.97
N PRO A 243 1.91 -25.85 -1.40
CA PRO A 243 1.79 -27.13 -0.72
C PRO A 243 2.14 -28.27 -1.68
N GLU A 244 2.76 -29.34 -1.16
CA GLU A 244 3.01 -30.56 -1.92
C GLU A 244 1.71 -31.06 -2.58
N GLY A 245 1.75 -31.30 -3.89
CA GLY A 245 0.59 -31.76 -4.67
C GLY A 245 -0.35 -30.67 -5.20
N ALA A 246 -0.15 -29.39 -4.85
CA ALA A 246 -0.93 -28.28 -5.42
C ALA A 246 -0.64 -28.02 -6.92
N GLU A 247 0.39 -28.67 -7.47
CA GLU A 247 0.76 -28.62 -8.89
C GLU A 247 -0.21 -29.40 -9.78
N ALA A 248 -0.92 -30.40 -9.23
CA ALA A 248 -1.72 -31.35 -10.01
C ALA A 248 -3.21 -30.98 -10.20
N LEU A 249 -3.70 -29.91 -9.56
CA LEU A 249 -5.10 -29.47 -9.69
C LEU A 249 -5.23 -28.47 -10.85
N ALA A 250 -5.61 -28.97 -12.02
CA ALA A 250 -5.98 -28.18 -13.20
C ALA A 250 -7.43 -27.71 -13.13
#